data_AF-A0A9C9NYT9-F1
#
_entry.id   AF-A0A9C9NYT9-F1
#
_cell.length_a   1.000
_cell.length_b   1.000
_cell.length_c   1.000
_cell.angle_alpha   90.00
_cell.angle_beta   90.00
_cell.angle_gamma   90.00
#
_symmetry.space_group_name_H-M   'P 1'
#
loop_
_entity.id
_entity.type
_entity.pdbx_description
1 polymer ?
#
loop_
_entity_poly.entity_id
_entity_poly.type
_entity_poly.pdbx_seq_one_letter_code
_entity_poly.pdbx_strand_id
1 'polypeptide(L)' 'MFRKELLRQLLETGEEFSSDEAIKAKLEQKFGVSISRRSVASLRKELRIEAAWKRKKRAMQ' A
#
# COMPACT_ATOMS: atom_id res chain seq x y z
N MET A 1 -15.85 -0.84 -1.48
CA MET A 1 -15.00 -0.72 -2.69
C MET A 1 -13.99 -1.87 -2.72
N PHE A 2 -14.10 -2.78 -3.68
CA PHE A 2 -13.28 -4.00 -3.81
C PHE A 2 -11.76 -3.76 -3.70
N ARG A 3 -11.23 -2.71 -4.33
CA ARG A 3 -9.79 -2.38 -4.33
C ARG A 3 -9.22 -2.03 -2.96
N LYS A 4 -10.04 -1.43 -2.08
CA LYS A 4 -9.63 -1.08 -0.71
C LYS A 4 -9.39 -2.33 0.13
N GLU A 5 -10.25 -3.33 -0.04
CA GLU A 5 -10.15 -4.61 0.67
C GLU A 5 -8.90 -5.38 0.24
N LEU A 6 -8.61 -5.40 -1.06
CA LEU A 6 -7.37 -6.01 -1.57
C LEU A 6 -6.12 -5.35 -1.02
N LEU A 7 -6.10 -4.02 -0.93
CA LEU A 7 -4.99 -3.30 -0.31
C LEU A 7 -4.83 -3.66 1.17
N ARG A 8 -5.94 -3.82 1.89
CA ARG A 8 -5.93 -4.26 3.28
C ARG A 8 -5.39 -5.68 3.42
N GLN A 9 -5.91 -6.64 2.66
CA GLN A 9 -5.44 -8.02 2.62
C GLN A 9 -3.96 -8.13 2.23
N LEU A 10 -3.49 -7.26 1.33
CA LEU A 10 -2.08 -7.19 0.97
C LEU A 10 -1.19 -6.72 2.13
N LEU A 11 -1.67 -5.81 2.96
CA LEU A 11 -0.90 -5.26 4.06
C LEU A 11 -0.96 -6.15 5.32
N GLU A 12 -2.03 -6.92 5.48
CA GLU A 12 -2.14 -7.95 6.52
C GLU A 12 -1.14 -9.10 6.35
N THR A 13 -0.59 -9.30 5.14
CA THR A 13 0.50 -10.27 4.95
C THR A 13 1.84 -9.87 5.56
N GLY A 14 1.93 -8.71 6.24
CA GLY A 14 3.14 -8.27 6.95
C GLY A 14 4.29 -7.85 6.04
N GLU A 15 4.05 -7.79 4.73
CA GLU A 15 5.04 -7.41 3.73
C GLU A 15 5.29 -5.90 3.81
N GLU A 16 6.54 -5.50 4.08
CA GLU A 16 6.89 -4.09 4.12
C GLU A 16 7.09 -3.54 2.71
N PHE A 17 6.14 -2.73 2.27
CA PHE A 17 6.29 -2.01 1.00
C PHE A 17 7.14 -0.75 1.17
N SER A 18 8.13 -0.59 0.30
CA SER A 18 9.03 0.58 0.27
C SER A 18 8.39 1.82 -0.34
N SER A 19 7.36 1.65 -1.18
CA SER A 19 6.67 2.76 -1.86
C SER A 19 5.27 2.38 -2.31
N ASP A 20 4.46 3.40 -2.65
CA ASP A 20 3.14 3.21 -3.26
C ASP A 20 3.24 2.46 -4.63
N GLU A 21 4.42 2.49 -5.28
CA GLU A 21 4.65 1.75 -6.54
C GLU A 21 4.91 0.27 -6.33
N ALA A 22 5.60 -0.07 -5.24
CA ALA A 22 5.76 -1.45 -4.83
C ALA A 22 4.40 -2.08 -4.49
N ILE A 23 3.54 -1.32 -3.80
CA ILE A 23 2.16 -1.74 -3.51
C ILE A 23 1.38 -1.97 -4.81
N LYS A 24 1.45 -1.02 -5.75
CA LYS A 24 0.80 -1.16 -7.07
C LYS A 24 1.24 -2.45 -7.78
N ALA A 25 2.55 -2.65 -7.93
CA ALA A 25 3.10 -3.81 -8.62
C ALA A 25 2.67 -5.12 -7.94
N LYS A 26 2.64 -5.15 -6.61
CA LYS A 26 2.21 -6.33 -5.86
C LYS A 26 0.71 -6.60 -5.95
N LEU A 27 -0.13 -5.57 -5.99
CA LEU A 27 -1.57 -5.72 -6.23
C LEU A 27 -1.85 -6.32 -7.62
N GLU A 28 -1.10 -5.87 -8.62
CA GLU A 28 -1.18 -6.42 -9.98
C GLU A 28 -0.67 -7.86 -10.03
N GLN A 29 0.48 -8.16 -9.41
CA GLN A 29 1.05 -9.51 -9.36
C GLN A 29 0.16 -10.51 -8.60
N LYS A 30 -0.39 -10.12 -7.44
CA LYS A 30 -1.09 -11.05 -6.53
C LYS A 30 -2.57 -11.19 -6.86
N PHE A 31 -3.21 -10.12 -7.33
CA PHE A 31 -4.66 -10.08 -7.53
C PHE A 31 -5.07 -9.75 -8.97
N GLY A 32 -4.12 -9.51 -9.88
CA GLY A 32 -4.42 -9.13 -11.27
C GLY A 32 -5.07 -7.75 -11.40
N VAL A 33 -5.00 -6.91 -10.35
CA VAL A 33 -5.69 -5.62 -10.33
C VAL A 33 -4.72 -4.49 -10.66
N SER A 34 -4.87 -3.93 -11.87
CA SER A 34 -4.15 -2.73 -12.26
C SER A 34 -4.80 -1.48 -11.66
N ILE A 35 -4.08 -0.76 -10.80
CA ILE A 35 -4.49 0.53 -10.25
C ILE A 35 -3.39 1.58 -10.39
N SER A 36 -3.79 2.85 -10.46
CA SER A 36 -2.81 3.93 -10.49
C SER A 36 -2.14 4.11 -9.13
N ARG A 37 -0.88 4.56 -9.12
CA ARG A 37 -0.18 5.02 -7.92
C ARG A 37 -0.99 6.01 -7.09
N ARG A 38 -1.67 6.95 -7.75
CA ARG A 38 -2.48 7.98 -7.09
C ARG A 38 -3.66 7.36 -6.34
N SER A 39 -4.28 6.34 -6.93
CA SER A 39 -5.34 5.57 -6.28
C SER A 39 -4.81 4.78 -5.09
N VAL A 40 -3.64 4.14 -5.20
CA VAL A 40 -2.96 3.49 -4.06
C VAL A 40 -2.76 4.49 -2.92
N ALA A 41 -2.19 5.67 -3.23
CA ALA A 41 -1.92 6.69 -2.23
C ALA A 41 -3.21 7.19 -1.55
N SER A 42 -4.31 7.35 -2.29
CA SER A 42 -5.62 7.70 -1.72
C SER A 42 -6.15 6.62 -0.79
N LEU A 43 -6.17 5.36 -1.26
CA LEU A 43 -6.65 4.22 -0.49
C LEU A 43 -5.81 4.00 0.77
N ARG A 44 -4.49 4.17 0.67
CA ARG A 44 -3.58 4.11 1.83
C ARG A 44 -3.92 5.18 2.87
N LYS A 45 -4.20 6.42 2.44
CA LYS A 45 -4.63 7.51 3.34
C LYS A 45 -5.98 7.19 3.99
N GLU A 46 -6.94 6.67 3.23
CA GLU A 46 -8.25 6.25 3.76
C GLU A 46 -8.14 5.13 4.79
N LEU A 47 -7.20 4.20 4.61
CA LEU A 47 -6.89 3.15 5.57
C LEU A 47 -6.04 3.66 6.76
N ARG A 48 -5.70 4.96 6.79
CA ARG A 48 -4.84 5.60 7.80
C ARG A 48 -3.46 4.95 7.91
N ILE A 49 -2.95 4.42 6.82
CA ILE A 49 -1.66 3.74 6.76
C ILE A 49 -0.57 4.75 6.40
N GLU A 50 0.47 4.81 7.24
CA GLU A 50 1.59 5.70 6.99
C GLU A 50 2.43 5.24 5.79
N ALA A 51 2.93 6.23 5.04
CA ALA A 51 3.86 5.95 3.96
C ALA A 51 5.17 5.37 4.52
N ALA A 52 5.85 4.52 3.76
CA ALA A 52 7.11 3.89 4.17
C ALA A 52 8.17 4.90 4.66
N TRP A 53 8.25 6.07 4.03
CA TRP A 53 9.18 7.12 4.44
C TRP A 53 8.85 7.73 5.82
N LYS A 54 7.56 7.81 6.18
CA LYS A 54 7.14 8.28 7.51
C LYS A 54 7.51 7.25 8.59
N ARG A 55 7.32 5.96 8.29
CA ARG A 55 7.76 4.86 9.17
C ARG A 55 9.27 4.89 9.41
N LYS A 56 10.08 5.04 8.34
CA LYS A 56 11.53 5.22 8.46
C LYS A 56 11.93 6.43 9.31
N LYS A 57 11.26 7.57 9.15
CA LYS A 57 11.52 8.77 9.96
C LYS A 57 11.15 8.59 11.44
N ARG A 58 10.18 7.74 11.75
CA ARG A 58 9.84 7.36 13.14
C ARG A 58 10.86 6.40 13.74
N ALA A 59 11.39 5.47 12.96
CA ALA A 59 12.40 4.50 13.43
C ALA A 59 13.80 5.10 13.66
N MET A 60 14.05 6.32 13.16
CA MET A 60 15.32 7.03 13.27
C MET A 60 15.31 8.12 14.38
N GLN A 61 14.19 8.30 15.08
CA GLN A 61 14.06 9.13 16.28
C GLN A 61 14.17 8.24 17.52
#